data_AF-A0A1H4CQH2-F1
#
_entry.id   AF-A0A1H4CQH2-F1
#
_cell.length_a   1.000
_cell.length_b   1.000
_cell.length_c   1.000
_cell.angle_alpha   90.00
_cell.angle_beta   90.00
_cell.angle_gamma   90.00
#
_symmetry.space_group_name_H-M   'P 1'
#
loop_
_entity.id
_entity.type
_entity.pdbx_description
1 polymer ?
#
loop_
_entity_poly.entity_id
_entity_poly.type
_entity_poly.pdbx_seq_one_letter_code
_entity_poly.pdbx_strand_id
1 'polypeptide(L)'
;MSSKPNYCLFKSQLAGFFALGLLLGCQPSPPNPEQALMDAAQTDARAAHRLAQHRLAGQEFDAALRWFEHAWILGQDEAATPSLMLRQRQTGKLATAQWLEQQIQAQRISHQGVDLAALGLWHLHYQQKTNWPYWQQAGLTDQPGWQPEQGCQLTIQPIAINTAAANQWLKLQAEWQQDNQLATLPVCFRSLQLVSSTELACSEDSDSRIGCDYHQLIPYIRDNQAQQLLILAGRGKASYNNGIIQLPERAELSLLRHEFLHIFRFMDEYALPAAAAAEVCQPDQIYPNILIGKQQLAAYQQHWGRLPDVMELTPVDTCLHSPYQAYRLIAESNSMEFYQLDLPDYYVQLVKQQLKRPELLMPVQYYLAYKARIHGLEADWWRLMQLAEQLGYPDASRLLSQRDLTPTAPVPVVDHRPDSAAPAALSD
;
A
#
# COMPACT_ATOMS: atom_id res chain seq x y z
N MET A 1 69.56 -31.17 -80.96
CA MET A 1 70.09 -32.40 -81.62
C MET A 1 70.14 -33.47 -80.54
N SER A 2 69.57 -34.67 -80.61
CA SER A 2 69.01 -35.49 -81.67
C SER A 2 68.05 -36.49 -80.99
N SER A 3 66.80 -36.61 -81.46
CA SER A 3 66.20 -37.81 -82.06
C SER A 3 65.28 -38.64 -81.13
N LYS A 4 64.04 -38.79 -81.63
CA LYS A 4 62.85 -39.54 -81.18
C LYS A 4 63.10 -41.06 -80.95
N PRO A 5 62.05 -41.90 -80.76
CA PRO A 5 61.04 -42.01 -79.70
C PRO A 5 60.95 -43.47 -79.18
N ASN A 6 60.04 -43.81 -78.25
CA ASN A 6 59.21 -45.02 -78.40
C ASN A 6 58.03 -45.08 -77.40
N TYR A 7 56.99 -45.76 -77.89
CA TYR A 7 55.62 -45.87 -77.41
C TYR A 7 55.46 -46.72 -76.15
N CYS A 8 54.42 -46.44 -75.37
CA CYS A 8 53.40 -47.46 -75.09
C CYS A 8 52.10 -46.83 -74.56
N LEU A 9 51.05 -47.01 -75.35
CA LEU A 9 49.65 -46.76 -75.02
C LEU A 9 49.16 -47.79 -74.00
N PHE A 10 48.49 -47.35 -72.94
CA PHE A 10 47.36 -48.09 -72.38
C PHE A 10 46.21 -47.11 -72.10
N LYS A 11 45.18 -47.24 -72.94
CA LYS A 11 43.84 -46.71 -72.68
C LYS A 11 43.27 -47.50 -71.49
N SER A 12 42.96 -46.81 -70.39
CA SER A 12 41.99 -47.31 -69.44
C SER A 12 40.71 -46.50 -69.60
N GLN A 13 39.75 -47.12 -70.28
CA GLN A 13 38.36 -46.69 -70.30
C GLN A 13 37.74 -47.17 -68.99
N LEU A 14 37.50 -46.26 -68.05
CA LEU A 14 36.51 -46.40 -66.96
C LEU A 14 36.30 -45.00 -66.33
N ALA A 15 36.08 -44.01 -67.19
CA ALA A 15 35.51 -42.73 -66.79
C ALA A 15 33.99 -42.88 -66.89
N GLY A 16 33.33 -43.13 -65.77
CA GLY A 16 31.86 -43.12 -65.71
C GLY A 16 31.29 -44.16 -64.77
N PHE A 17 31.58 -44.10 -63.47
CA PHE A 17 30.71 -44.64 -62.41
C PHE A 17 31.08 -44.15 -60.99
N PHE A 18 31.66 -42.96 -60.85
CA PHE A 18 31.98 -42.35 -59.54
C PHE A 18 31.56 -40.87 -59.46
N ALA A 19 30.40 -40.54 -60.04
CA ALA A 19 29.76 -39.23 -59.88
C ALA A 19 28.29 -39.37 -59.42
N LEU A 20 28.01 -40.38 -58.58
CA LEU A 20 26.70 -40.57 -57.95
C LEU A 20 26.83 -41.06 -56.49
N GLY A 21 27.90 -40.63 -55.81
CA GLY A 21 28.20 -41.00 -54.41
C GLY A 21 28.57 -39.81 -53.51
N LEU A 22 28.24 -38.58 -53.93
CA LEU A 22 28.47 -37.34 -53.15
C LEU A 22 27.19 -36.48 -53.03
N LEU A 23 26.02 -37.12 -53.14
CA LEU A 23 24.77 -36.62 -52.55
C LEU A 23 24.47 -37.45 -51.30
N LEU A 24 25.47 -37.64 -50.44
CA LEU A 24 25.22 -37.91 -49.03
C LEU A 24 24.55 -36.66 -48.50
N GLY A 25 23.22 -36.71 -48.44
CA GLY A 25 22.41 -35.68 -47.82
C GLY A 25 23.02 -35.35 -46.46
N CYS A 26 23.24 -34.07 -46.22
CA CYS A 26 23.22 -33.54 -44.87
C CYS A 26 21.85 -33.92 -44.33
N GLN A 27 21.72 -35.07 -43.67
CA GLN A 27 20.58 -35.33 -42.81
C GLN A 27 20.66 -34.24 -41.75
N PRO A 28 19.68 -33.32 -41.66
CA PRO A 28 19.68 -32.34 -40.59
C PRO A 28 19.75 -33.13 -39.28
N SER A 29 20.75 -32.84 -38.45
CA SER A 29 20.81 -33.40 -37.10
C SER A 29 19.42 -33.21 -36.47
N PRO A 30 18.87 -34.24 -35.80
CA PRO A 30 17.56 -34.12 -35.17
C PRO A 30 17.58 -32.86 -34.30
N PRO A 31 16.58 -31.97 -34.41
CA PRO A 31 16.57 -30.73 -33.65
C PRO A 31 16.76 -31.07 -32.18
N ASN A 32 17.65 -30.34 -31.51
CA ASN A 32 17.84 -30.45 -30.06
C ASN A 32 16.43 -30.49 -29.42
N PRO A 33 16.09 -31.50 -28.60
CA PRO A 33 14.75 -31.62 -28.01
C PRO A 33 14.28 -30.33 -27.32
N GLU A 34 15.21 -29.56 -26.76
CA GLU A 34 14.94 -28.24 -26.19
C GLU A 34 14.57 -27.20 -27.26
N GLN A 35 15.31 -27.15 -28.38
CA GLN A 35 15.01 -26.26 -29.49
C GLN A 35 13.64 -26.60 -30.12
N ALA A 36 13.34 -27.88 -30.30
CA ALA A 36 12.05 -28.31 -30.81
C ALA A 36 10.89 -27.91 -29.87
N LEU A 37 11.10 -27.99 -28.55
CA LEU A 37 10.12 -27.52 -27.57
C LEU A 37 9.97 -26.00 -27.59
N MET A 38 11.07 -25.25 -27.73
CA MET A 38 11.05 -23.79 -27.86
C MET A 38 10.33 -23.33 -29.13
N ASP A 39 10.55 -24.00 -30.26
CA ASP A 39 9.89 -23.68 -31.53
C ASP A 39 8.38 -23.97 -31.43
N ALA A 40 8.00 -25.12 -30.88
CA ALA A 40 6.59 -25.47 -30.65
C ALA A 40 5.90 -24.50 -29.68
N ALA A 41 6.59 -24.08 -28.62
CA ALA A 41 6.07 -23.16 -27.61
C ALA A 41 5.69 -21.78 -28.17
N GLN A 42 6.19 -21.39 -29.34
CA GLN A 42 5.81 -20.10 -29.95
C GLN A 42 4.33 -20.02 -30.29
N THR A 43 3.70 -21.13 -30.67
CA THR A 43 2.31 -21.15 -31.15
C THR A 43 1.41 -22.15 -30.43
N ASP A 44 1.97 -23.12 -29.72
CA ASP A 44 1.20 -24.14 -28.98
C ASP A 44 1.21 -23.83 -27.47
N ALA A 45 0.01 -23.58 -26.93
CA ALA A 45 -0.20 -23.22 -25.54
C ALA A 45 0.31 -24.29 -24.55
N ARG A 46 0.14 -25.58 -24.88
CA ARG A 46 0.61 -26.71 -24.05
C ARG A 46 2.12 -26.88 -24.13
N ALA A 47 2.71 -26.64 -25.30
CA ALA A 47 4.17 -26.63 -25.44
C ALA A 47 4.79 -25.48 -24.64
N ALA A 48 4.21 -24.28 -24.71
CA ALA A 48 4.61 -23.13 -23.89
C ALA A 48 4.52 -23.42 -22.39
N HIS A 49 3.42 -24.01 -21.94
CA HIS A 49 3.24 -24.38 -20.53
C HIS A 49 4.28 -25.42 -20.06
N ARG A 50 4.54 -26.47 -20.86
CA ARG A 50 5.60 -27.46 -20.53
C ARG A 50 6.98 -26.83 -20.49
N LEU A 51 7.28 -25.93 -21.42
CA LEU A 51 8.53 -25.18 -21.42
C LEU A 51 8.66 -24.32 -20.16
N ALA A 52 7.58 -23.63 -19.77
CA ALA A 52 7.54 -22.85 -18.53
C ALA A 52 7.83 -23.71 -17.30
N GLN A 53 7.23 -24.90 -17.20
CA GLN A 53 7.49 -25.86 -16.12
C GLN A 53 8.95 -26.35 -16.11
N HIS A 54 9.52 -26.64 -17.28
CA HIS A 54 10.92 -27.03 -17.41
C HIS A 54 11.86 -25.92 -16.92
N ARG A 55 11.60 -24.67 -17.35
CA ARG A 55 12.34 -23.48 -16.89
C ARG A 55 12.20 -23.26 -15.40
N LEU A 56 11.00 -23.44 -14.85
CA LEU A 56 10.74 -23.33 -13.41
C LEU A 56 11.53 -24.39 -12.61
N ALA A 57 11.56 -25.64 -13.07
CA ALA A 57 12.34 -26.71 -12.45
C ALA A 57 13.85 -26.44 -12.51
N GLY A 58 14.32 -25.79 -13.58
CA GLY A 58 15.69 -25.29 -13.72
C GLY A 58 15.99 -24.01 -12.92
N GLN A 59 15.05 -23.50 -12.12
CA GLN A 59 15.16 -22.23 -11.38
C GLN A 59 15.36 -20.99 -12.28
N GLU A 60 15.02 -21.10 -13.56
CA GLU A 60 15.04 -19.99 -14.52
C GLU A 60 13.74 -19.17 -14.41
N PHE A 61 13.51 -18.52 -13.26
CA PHE A 61 12.22 -17.91 -12.91
C PHE A 61 11.72 -16.87 -13.92
N ASP A 62 12.61 -16.03 -14.47
CA ASP A 62 12.22 -15.04 -15.48
C ASP A 62 11.77 -15.69 -16.79
N ALA A 63 12.45 -16.76 -17.21
CA ALA A 63 12.07 -17.51 -18.39
C ALA A 63 10.77 -18.28 -18.15
N ALA A 64 10.62 -18.89 -16.98
CA ALA A 64 9.40 -19.56 -16.57
C ALA A 64 8.21 -18.60 -16.60
N LEU A 65 8.34 -17.40 -16.01
CA LEU A 65 7.29 -16.39 -16.03
C LEU A 65 6.87 -16.03 -17.46
N ARG A 66 7.84 -15.67 -18.33
CA ARG A 66 7.55 -15.32 -19.72
C ARG A 66 6.79 -16.42 -20.46
N TRP A 67 7.15 -17.69 -20.23
CA TRP A 67 6.50 -18.81 -20.90
C TRP A 67 5.14 -19.18 -20.30
N PHE A 68 4.93 -19.01 -18.99
CA PHE A 68 3.60 -19.14 -18.40
C PHE A 68 2.66 -18.05 -18.93
N GLU A 69 3.12 -16.81 -19.02
CA GLU A 69 2.33 -15.70 -19.61
C GLU A 69 1.99 -15.96 -21.06
N HIS A 70 2.98 -16.40 -21.86
CA HIS A 70 2.76 -16.74 -23.26
C HIS A 70 1.78 -17.90 -23.43
N ALA A 71 1.90 -18.95 -22.62
CA ALA A 71 0.97 -20.08 -22.62
C ALA A 71 -0.46 -19.62 -22.31
N TRP A 72 -0.61 -18.72 -21.34
CA TRP A 72 -1.92 -18.16 -20.98
C TRP A 72 -2.52 -17.31 -22.11
N ILE A 73 -1.72 -16.46 -22.75
CA ILE A 73 -2.14 -15.67 -23.93
C ILE A 73 -2.58 -16.58 -25.08
N LEU A 74 -1.93 -17.74 -25.25
CA LEU A 74 -2.32 -18.76 -26.23
C LEU A 74 -3.56 -19.59 -25.81
N GLY A 75 -4.15 -19.34 -24.63
CA GLY A 75 -5.38 -19.98 -24.16
C GLY A 75 -5.17 -21.16 -23.18
N GLN A 76 -3.98 -21.36 -22.63
CA GLN A 76 -3.76 -22.33 -21.55
C GLN A 76 -4.08 -21.71 -20.18
N ASP A 77 -5.34 -21.78 -19.75
CA ASP A 77 -5.80 -21.16 -18.48
C ASP A 77 -5.06 -21.69 -17.24
N GLU A 78 -4.58 -22.94 -17.25
CA GLU A 78 -3.77 -23.52 -16.16
C GLU A 78 -2.46 -22.77 -15.90
N ALA A 79 -1.97 -22.00 -16.89
CA ALA A 79 -0.78 -21.17 -16.75
C ALA A 79 -1.02 -19.89 -15.92
N ALA A 80 -2.28 -19.50 -15.70
CA ALA A 80 -2.63 -18.25 -15.01
C ALA A 80 -2.09 -18.18 -13.58
N THR A 81 -2.38 -19.19 -12.76
CA THR A 81 -1.94 -19.23 -11.36
C THR A 81 -0.41 -19.16 -11.20
N PRO A 82 0.39 -20.04 -11.82
CA PRO A 82 1.85 -19.97 -11.69
C PRO A 82 2.41 -18.67 -12.27
N SER A 83 1.83 -18.13 -13.35
CA SER A 83 2.20 -16.83 -13.90
C SER A 83 2.02 -15.71 -12.87
N LEU A 84 0.84 -15.60 -12.26
CA LEU A 84 0.54 -14.55 -11.29
C LEU A 84 1.39 -14.71 -10.03
N MET A 85 1.62 -15.93 -9.55
CA MET A 85 2.48 -16.16 -8.38
C MET A 85 3.93 -15.75 -8.63
N LEU A 86 4.50 -16.11 -9.78
CA LEU A 86 5.87 -15.71 -10.14
C LEU A 86 5.98 -14.20 -10.31
N ARG A 87 5.02 -13.57 -11.00
CA ARG A 87 5.00 -12.12 -11.18
C ARG A 87 4.89 -11.38 -9.85
N GLN A 88 3.98 -11.79 -8.96
CA GLN A 88 3.85 -11.17 -7.63
C GLN A 88 5.14 -11.26 -6.83
N ARG A 89 5.84 -12.39 -6.90
CA ARG A 89 7.14 -12.56 -6.24
C ARG A 89 8.22 -11.62 -6.80
N GLN A 90 8.21 -11.40 -8.11
CA GLN A 90 9.24 -10.59 -8.79
C GLN A 90 8.96 -9.09 -8.74
N THR A 91 7.71 -8.67 -8.92
CA THR A 91 7.34 -7.26 -9.12
C THR A 91 6.35 -6.71 -8.10
N GLY A 92 5.84 -7.54 -7.18
CA GLY A 92 4.80 -7.12 -6.22
C GLY A 92 3.37 -7.27 -6.75
N LYS A 93 2.37 -7.10 -5.88
CA LYS A 93 0.95 -7.29 -6.21
C LYS A 93 0.42 -6.15 -7.07
N LEU A 94 0.83 -4.90 -6.81
CA LEU A 94 0.35 -3.74 -7.57
C LEU A 94 0.75 -3.86 -9.05
N ALA A 95 2.04 -4.10 -9.31
CA ALA A 95 2.52 -4.29 -10.68
C ALA A 95 1.88 -5.52 -11.36
N THR A 96 1.59 -6.58 -10.58
CA THR A 96 0.84 -7.74 -11.11
C THR A 96 -0.59 -7.37 -11.47
N ALA A 97 -1.27 -6.60 -10.62
CA ALA A 97 -2.64 -6.15 -10.85
C ALA A 97 -2.73 -5.24 -12.09
N GLN A 98 -1.82 -4.28 -12.21
CA GLN A 98 -1.72 -3.40 -13.39
C GLN A 98 -1.48 -4.18 -14.68
N TRP A 99 -0.54 -5.14 -14.66
CA TRP A 99 -0.27 -5.98 -15.83
C TRP A 99 -1.50 -6.80 -16.22
N LEU A 100 -2.15 -7.44 -15.24
CA LEU A 100 -3.32 -8.28 -15.47
C LEU A 100 -4.50 -7.48 -16.02
N GLU A 101 -4.79 -6.33 -15.40
CA GLU A 101 -5.81 -5.38 -15.86
C GLU A 101 -5.56 -4.97 -17.32
N GLN A 102 -4.31 -4.63 -17.67
CA GLN A 102 -3.93 -4.29 -19.04
C GLN A 102 -4.18 -5.44 -20.03
N GLN A 103 -3.81 -6.68 -19.67
CA GLN A 103 -4.03 -7.83 -20.56
C GLN A 103 -5.51 -8.14 -20.75
N ILE A 104 -6.33 -7.97 -19.70
CA ILE A 104 -7.79 -8.15 -19.75
C ILE A 104 -8.42 -7.07 -20.64
N GLN A 105 -8.08 -5.80 -20.43
CA GLN A 105 -8.59 -4.69 -21.23
C GLN A 105 -8.21 -4.83 -22.71
N ALA A 106 -7.01 -5.34 -22.98
CA ALA A 106 -6.54 -5.64 -24.34
C ALA A 106 -7.14 -6.93 -24.94
N GLN A 107 -8.02 -7.64 -24.22
CA GLN A 107 -8.65 -8.90 -24.64
C GLN A 107 -7.64 -10.00 -25.01
N ARG A 108 -6.45 -10.00 -24.38
CA ARG A 108 -5.36 -10.94 -24.68
C ARG A 108 -5.43 -12.24 -23.88
N ILE A 109 -6.10 -12.21 -22.74
CA ILE A 109 -6.23 -13.36 -21.84
C ILE A 109 -7.68 -13.51 -21.38
N SER A 110 -8.09 -14.76 -21.19
CA SER A 110 -9.25 -15.09 -20.36
C SER A 110 -8.87 -14.94 -18.90
N HIS A 111 -9.72 -14.30 -18.11
CA HIS A 111 -9.55 -14.17 -16.65
C HIS A 111 -10.52 -15.06 -15.88
N GLN A 112 -11.14 -16.04 -16.55
CA GLN A 112 -11.98 -17.03 -15.87
C GLN A 112 -11.15 -17.83 -14.86
N GLY A 113 -11.64 -17.95 -13.62
CA GLY A 113 -10.94 -18.64 -12.55
C GLY A 113 -9.80 -17.85 -11.90
N VAL A 114 -9.53 -16.62 -12.33
CA VAL A 114 -8.57 -15.74 -11.64
C VAL A 114 -9.25 -15.01 -10.49
N ASP A 115 -8.63 -15.06 -9.31
CA ASP A 115 -9.08 -14.27 -8.17
C ASP A 115 -8.65 -12.80 -8.31
N LEU A 116 -9.44 -12.05 -9.06
CA LEU A 116 -9.24 -10.60 -9.27
C LEU A 116 -9.33 -9.81 -7.96
N ALA A 117 -10.13 -10.29 -7.01
CA ALA A 117 -10.33 -9.65 -5.72
C ALA A 117 -9.08 -9.80 -4.82
N ALA A 118 -8.35 -10.92 -4.91
CA ALA A 118 -7.07 -11.09 -4.23
C ALA A 118 -5.98 -10.13 -4.74
N LEU A 119 -6.04 -9.75 -6.02
CA LEU A 119 -5.17 -8.74 -6.63
C LEU A 119 -5.71 -7.30 -6.49
N GLY A 120 -6.91 -7.13 -5.94
CA GLY A 120 -7.50 -5.81 -5.76
C GLY A 120 -8.06 -5.17 -7.02
N LEU A 121 -8.39 -5.96 -8.04
CA LEU A 121 -9.05 -5.50 -9.26
C LEU A 121 -10.58 -5.50 -9.08
N TRP A 122 -11.05 -4.74 -8.09
CA TRP A 122 -12.46 -4.73 -7.67
C TRP A 122 -13.41 -4.31 -8.78
N HIS A 123 -13.08 -3.27 -9.55
CA HIS A 123 -13.95 -2.81 -10.64
C HIS A 123 -14.16 -3.91 -11.71
N LEU A 124 -13.13 -4.66 -12.11
CA LEU A 124 -13.27 -5.81 -13.02
C LEU A 124 -14.08 -6.94 -12.37
N HIS A 125 -13.82 -7.20 -11.09
CA HIS A 125 -14.53 -8.22 -10.32
C HIS A 125 -16.04 -7.94 -10.26
N TYR A 126 -16.45 -6.68 -10.13
CA TYR A 126 -17.86 -6.29 -10.13
C TYR A 126 -18.49 -6.31 -11.52
N GLN A 127 -17.76 -5.89 -12.56
CA GLN A 127 -18.26 -5.90 -13.95
C GLN A 127 -18.56 -7.31 -14.47
N GLN A 128 -17.83 -8.33 -14.03
CA GLN A 128 -18.08 -9.73 -14.41
C GLN A 128 -19.36 -10.33 -13.80
N LYS A 129 -19.93 -9.70 -12.78
CA LYS A 129 -20.96 -10.30 -11.92
C LYS A 129 -22.37 -9.78 -12.23
N THR A 130 -22.83 -9.97 -13.47
CA THR A 130 -24.27 -9.91 -13.80
C THR A 130 -25.06 -11.15 -13.35
N ASN A 131 -24.41 -12.24 -12.89
CA ASN A 131 -25.09 -13.52 -12.56
C ASN A 131 -24.52 -14.35 -11.37
N TRP A 132 -23.75 -13.78 -10.42
CA TRP A 132 -23.28 -14.52 -9.23
C TRP A 132 -24.22 -14.34 -8.04
N PRO A 133 -24.48 -15.35 -7.19
CA PRO A 133 -25.36 -15.17 -6.04
C PRO A 133 -24.71 -14.27 -4.97
N TYR A 134 -25.41 -13.19 -4.68
CA TYR A 134 -25.17 -12.05 -3.77
C TYR A 134 -24.43 -12.32 -2.42
N TRP A 135 -24.38 -13.55 -1.90
CA TRP A 135 -23.96 -13.83 -0.51
C TRP A 135 -22.45 -13.83 -0.23
N GLN A 136 -21.56 -14.01 -1.23
CA GLN A 136 -20.10 -13.86 -1.02
C GLN A 136 -19.62 -12.40 -1.07
N GLN A 137 -20.39 -11.52 -1.73
CA GLN A 137 -20.16 -10.07 -1.72
C GLN A 137 -20.78 -9.45 -0.47
N ALA A 138 -21.96 -9.93 -0.06
CA ALA A 138 -22.60 -9.56 1.20
C ALA A 138 -21.70 -9.80 2.42
N GLY A 139 -20.79 -10.78 2.37
CA GLY A 139 -19.86 -11.05 3.47
C GLY A 139 -18.86 -9.93 3.77
N LEU A 140 -18.45 -9.12 2.78
CA LEU A 140 -17.43 -8.07 2.94
C LEU A 140 -18.00 -6.66 2.91
N THR A 141 -18.95 -6.36 2.02
CA THR A 141 -19.52 -5.00 1.87
C THR A 141 -20.83 -4.78 2.62
N ASP A 142 -21.56 -5.86 2.97
CA ASP A 142 -22.80 -5.73 3.77
C ASP A 142 -22.51 -5.82 5.27
N GLN A 143 -21.24 -5.88 5.67
CA GLN A 143 -20.87 -5.76 7.07
C GLN A 143 -21.21 -4.34 7.52
N PRO A 144 -22.13 -4.18 8.49
CA PRO A 144 -22.41 -2.86 9.02
C PRO A 144 -21.12 -2.29 9.62
N GLY A 145 -20.94 -0.98 9.43
CA GLY A 145 -19.97 -0.24 10.22
C GLY A 145 -20.20 -0.44 11.72
N TRP A 146 -19.24 -0.02 12.53
CA TRP A 146 -19.37 -0.07 13.98
C TRP A 146 -19.74 1.29 14.55
N GLN A 147 -20.67 1.30 15.50
CA GLN A 147 -21.00 2.47 16.31
C GLN A 147 -21.14 2.05 17.78
N PRO A 148 -20.51 2.77 18.72
CA PRO A 148 -20.68 2.54 20.14
C PRO A 148 -22.03 3.10 20.61
N GLU A 149 -22.55 2.56 21.71
CA GLU A 149 -23.84 2.96 22.28
C GLU A 149 -23.92 4.44 22.65
N GLN A 150 -22.78 5.06 22.98
CA GLN A 150 -22.69 6.47 23.37
C GLN A 150 -22.74 7.44 22.18
N GLY A 151 -22.82 6.93 20.94
CA GLY A 151 -22.84 7.72 19.72
C GLY A 151 -21.45 8.06 19.16
N CYS A 152 -21.42 8.79 18.04
CA CYS A 152 -20.20 9.10 17.29
C CYS A 152 -19.70 10.52 17.55
N GLN A 153 -18.44 10.66 17.97
CA GLN A 153 -17.70 11.93 18.00
C GLN A 153 -16.60 11.96 16.93
N LEU A 154 -16.05 10.81 16.58
CA LEU A 154 -15.12 10.61 15.47
C LEU A 154 -15.62 9.51 14.57
N THR A 155 -15.57 9.72 13.26
CA THR A 155 -16.00 8.78 12.23
C THR A 155 -14.83 8.51 11.30
N ILE A 156 -14.49 7.23 11.16
CA ILE A 156 -13.40 6.74 10.33
C ILE A 156 -13.99 5.91 9.19
N GLN A 157 -13.56 6.17 7.96
CA GLN A 157 -13.92 5.36 6.80
C GLN A 157 -12.81 4.34 6.52
N PRO A 158 -13.03 3.04 6.80
CA PRO A 158 -12.12 1.99 6.40
C PRO A 158 -12.16 1.77 4.88
N ILE A 159 -10.99 1.56 4.29
CA ILE A 159 -10.76 1.28 2.87
C ILE A 159 -9.83 0.07 2.75
N ALA A 160 -10.19 -0.89 1.92
CA ALA A 160 -9.36 -2.05 1.61
C ALA A 160 -9.10 -2.19 0.11
N ILE A 161 -7.83 -2.40 -0.25
CA ILE A 161 -7.42 -2.44 -1.65
C ILE A 161 -7.55 -3.81 -2.30
N ASN A 162 -7.70 -4.87 -1.50
CA ASN A 162 -7.86 -6.26 -1.94
C ASN A 162 -8.48 -7.13 -0.85
N THR A 163 -8.71 -8.41 -1.14
CA THR A 163 -9.40 -9.34 -0.21
C THR A 163 -8.63 -9.55 1.09
N ALA A 164 -7.29 -9.56 1.06
CA ALA A 164 -6.49 -9.72 2.27
C ALA A 164 -6.68 -8.52 3.21
N ALA A 165 -6.59 -7.30 2.67
CA ALA A 165 -6.89 -6.07 3.38
C ALA A 165 -8.32 -6.05 3.95
N ALA A 166 -9.31 -6.49 3.17
CA ALA A 166 -10.71 -6.50 3.61
C ALA A 166 -10.92 -7.46 4.79
N ASN A 167 -10.38 -8.68 4.70
CA ASN A 167 -10.45 -9.64 5.79
C ASN A 167 -9.71 -9.16 7.04
N GLN A 168 -8.55 -8.52 6.87
CA GLN A 168 -7.79 -7.97 7.99
C GLN A 168 -8.56 -6.84 8.68
N TRP A 169 -9.25 -5.97 7.92
CA TRP A 169 -10.13 -4.97 8.50
C TRP A 169 -11.22 -5.58 9.38
N LEU A 170 -11.91 -6.63 8.90
CA LEU A 170 -12.96 -7.28 9.68
C LEU A 170 -12.43 -7.86 11.00
N LYS A 171 -11.21 -8.42 10.98
CA LYS A 171 -10.51 -8.87 12.18
C LYS A 171 -10.24 -7.69 13.13
N LEU A 172 -9.62 -6.61 12.64
CA LEU A 172 -9.29 -5.43 13.45
C LEU A 172 -10.55 -4.77 14.04
N GLN A 173 -11.63 -4.68 13.28
CA GLN A 173 -12.91 -4.14 13.75
C GLN A 173 -13.47 -5.00 14.89
N ALA A 174 -13.42 -6.33 14.79
CA ALA A 174 -13.86 -7.23 15.85
C ALA A 174 -12.97 -7.13 17.10
N GLU A 175 -11.65 -7.04 16.93
CA GLU A 175 -10.69 -6.87 18.02
C GLU A 175 -10.90 -5.53 18.73
N TRP A 176 -11.11 -4.43 17.99
CA TRP A 176 -11.43 -3.12 18.54
C TRP A 176 -12.70 -3.15 19.42
N GLN A 177 -13.73 -3.87 18.99
CA GLN A 177 -14.99 -4.00 19.72
C GLN A 177 -14.85 -4.79 21.03
N GLN A 178 -13.88 -5.71 21.08
CA GLN A 178 -13.62 -6.56 22.24
C GLN A 178 -12.60 -5.94 23.20
N ASP A 179 -11.84 -4.95 22.74
CA ASP A 179 -10.85 -4.24 23.55
C ASP A 179 -11.53 -3.35 24.60
N ASN A 180 -11.14 -3.54 25.86
CA ASN A 180 -11.77 -2.91 27.03
C ASN A 180 -11.53 -1.40 27.12
N GLN A 181 -10.53 -0.86 26.42
CA GLN A 181 -10.24 0.57 26.38
C GLN A 181 -10.83 1.20 25.11
N LEU A 182 -10.54 0.63 23.94
CA LEU A 182 -10.92 1.18 22.64
C LEU A 182 -12.43 1.13 22.39
N ALA A 183 -13.13 0.07 22.83
CA ALA A 183 -14.58 -0.02 22.69
C ALA A 183 -15.32 1.06 23.50
N THR A 184 -14.66 1.69 24.48
CA THR A 184 -15.24 2.78 25.30
C THR A 184 -15.15 4.16 24.65
N LEU A 185 -14.45 4.27 23.52
CA LEU A 185 -14.29 5.53 22.80
C LEU A 185 -15.49 5.79 21.88
N PRO A 186 -16.02 7.03 21.80
CA PRO A 186 -17.08 7.41 20.85
C PRO A 186 -16.55 7.55 19.41
N VAL A 187 -15.85 6.53 18.93
CA VAL A 187 -15.32 6.41 17.56
C VAL A 187 -16.27 5.52 16.78
N CYS A 188 -16.53 5.82 15.52
CA CYS A 188 -17.38 5.04 14.65
C CYS A 188 -16.62 4.65 13.39
N PHE A 189 -16.82 3.42 12.94
CA PHE A 189 -16.33 2.97 11.65
C PHE A 189 -17.49 2.92 10.67
N ARG A 190 -17.34 3.53 9.49
CA ARG A 190 -18.28 3.35 8.39
C ARG A 190 -18.14 1.94 7.79
N SER A 191 -19.12 1.55 6.97
CA SER A 191 -19.03 0.31 6.18
C SER A 191 -17.79 0.34 5.29
N LEU A 192 -17.09 -0.80 5.18
CA LEU A 192 -15.86 -0.96 4.41
C LEU A 192 -16.05 -0.52 2.96
N GLN A 193 -15.17 0.34 2.47
CA GLN A 193 -15.07 0.68 1.05
C GLN A 193 -14.00 -0.17 0.38
N LEU A 194 -14.31 -0.71 -0.78
CA LEU A 194 -13.38 -1.47 -1.61
C LEU A 194 -12.97 -0.60 -2.79
N VAL A 195 -11.69 -0.27 -2.86
CA VAL A 195 -11.12 0.62 -3.90
C VAL A 195 -10.01 -0.14 -4.61
N SER A 196 -9.97 -0.07 -5.95
CA SER A 196 -9.06 -0.95 -6.70
C SER A 196 -7.60 -0.64 -6.38
N SER A 197 -6.77 -1.67 -6.26
CA SER A 197 -5.32 -1.52 -6.02
C SER A 197 -4.66 -0.69 -7.13
N THR A 198 -5.09 -0.87 -8.38
CA THR A 198 -4.60 -0.12 -9.55
C THR A 198 -4.99 1.36 -9.53
N GLU A 199 -6.09 1.69 -8.87
CA GLU A 199 -6.57 3.06 -8.70
C GLU A 199 -5.79 3.78 -7.61
N LEU A 200 -5.74 3.23 -6.39
CA LEU A 200 -5.01 3.87 -5.28
C LEU A 200 -3.49 3.78 -5.39
N ALA A 201 -2.97 2.84 -6.20
CA ALA A 201 -1.56 2.71 -6.51
C ALA A 201 -0.63 2.78 -5.28
N CYS A 202 -1.03 2.17 -4.16
CA CYS A 202 -0.28 2.20 -2.92
C CYS A 202 1.09 1.50 -3.05
N SER A 203 2.12 2.08 -2.43
CA SER A 203 3.48 1.54 -2.46
C SER A 203 3.59 0.17 -1.76
N GLU A 204 4.48 -0.68 -2.29
CA GLU A 204 4.70 -2.04 -1.79
C GLU A 204 6.11 -2.29 -1.25
N ASP A 205 6.89 -1.23 -1.10
CA ASP A 205 8.22 -1.24 -0.49
C ASP A 205 8.10 -1.34 1.03
N SER A 206 8.70 -2.38 1.63
CA SER A 206 8.68 -2.63 3.07
C SER A 206 9.54 -1.65 3.87
N ASP A 207 10.52 -1.01 3.22
CA ASP A 207 11.48 -0.15 3.89
C ASP A 207 10.96 1.29 4.02
N SER A 208 10.01 1.67 3.17
CA SER A 208 9.35 2.97 3.18
C SER A 208 7.99 2.94 3.88
N ARG A 209 7.48 4.13 4.23
CA ARG A 209 6.07 4.28 4.61
C ARG A 209 5.16 3.98 3.41
N ILE A 210 3.93 3.58 3.69
CA ILE A 210 2.90 3.38 2.67
C ILE A 210 2.49 4.74 2.11
N GLY A 211 2.68 4.93 0.81
CA GLY A 211 2.18 6.09 0.07
C GLY A 211 1.18 5.64 -0.99
N CYS A 212 0.00 6.25 -1.02
CA CYS A 212 -1.02 6.01 -2.03
C CYS A 212 -1.40 7.29 -2.77
N ASP A 213 -2.12 7.11 -3.87
CA ASP A 213 -2.69 8.20 -4.65
C ASP A 213 -4.03 8.70 -4.06
N TYR A 214 -3.94 9.60 -3.08
CA TYR A 214 -5.11 10.03 -2.30
C TYR A 214 -6.14 10.85 -3.08
N HIS A 215 -5.82 11.39 -4.25
CA HIS A 215 -6.81 12.16 -5.01
C HIS A 215 -7.97 11.27 -5.49
N GLN A 216 -7.72 9.98 -5.69
CA GLN A 216 -8.75 8.99 -6.01
C GLN A 216 -9.79 8.83 -4.89
N LEU A 217 -9.48 9.28 -3.66
CA LEU A 217 -10.37 9.18 -2.50
C LEU A 217 -11.36 10.36 -2.37
N ILE A 218 -11.18 11.41 -3.17
CA ILE A 218 -12.04 12.60 -3.13
C ILE A 218 -13.53 12.27 -3.36
N PRO A 219 -13.91 11.44 -4.36
CA PRO A 219 -15.32 11.09 -4.57
C PRO A 219 -15.94 10.37 -3.37
N TYR A 220 -15.18 9.47 -2.73
CA TYR A 220 -15.64 8.71 -1.57
C TYR A 220 -15.92 9.60 -0.36
N ILE A 221 -15.04 10.56 -0.08
CA ILE A 221 -15.15 11.45 1.09
C ILE A 221 -16.24 12.51 0.94
N ARG A 222 -16.54 12.94 -0.29
CA ARG A 222 -17.56 13.96 -0.57
C ARG A 222 -18.92 13.59 0.00
N ASP A 223 -19.23 12.30 0.00
CA ASP A 223 -20.58 11.78 0.24
C ASP A 223 -20.73 11.06 1.59
N ASN A 224 -19.63 10.77 2.31
CA ASN A 224 -19.67 9.87 3.49
C ASN A 224 -19.42 10.51 4.86
N GLN A 225 -19.17 11.83 4.94
CA GLN A 225 -18.95 12.63 6.17
C GLN A 225 -17.91 12.03 7.15
N ALA A 226 -17.06 11.09 6.72
CA ALA A 226 -16.03 10.54 7.58
C ALA A 226 -14.96 11.61 7.83
N GLN A 227 -14.53 11.77 9.08
CA GLN A 227 -13.51 12.75 9.44
C GLN A 227 -12.10 12.20 9.18
N GLN A 228 -11.94 10.88 9.17
CA GLN A 228 -10.65 10.20 9.01
C GLN A 228 -10.77 9.06 8.01
N LEU A 229 -9.65 8.68 7.41
CA LEU A 229 -9.52 7.49 6.59
C LEU A 229 -8.63 6.46 7.29
N LEU A 230 -8.96 5.19 7.09
CA LEU A 230 -8.11 4.07 7.47
C LEU A 230 -7.94 3.19 6.24
N ILE A 231 -6.73 3.14 5.69
CA ILE A 231 -6.41 2.43 4.46
C ILE A 231 -5.58 1.21 4.82
N LEU A 232 -6.08 0.01 4.51
CA LEU A 232 -5.30 -1.21 4.55
C LEU A 232 -4.77 -1.51 3.14
N ALA A 233 -3.45 -1.37 2.99
CA ALA A 233 -2.79 -1.46 1.70
C ALA A 233 -1.31 -1.81 1.82
N GLY A 234 -0.78 -2.43 0.77
CA GLY A 234 0.65 -2.58 0.57
C GLY A 234 1.37 -3.40 1.64
N ARG A 235 2.69 -3.21 1.71
CA ARG A 235 3.60 -3.92 2.63
C ARG A 235 4.59 -2.99 3.34
N GLY A 236 4.42 -1.68 3.18
CA GLY A 236 5.27 -0.68 3.81
C GLY A 236 4.99 -0.49 5.30
N LYS A 237 5.74 0.44 5.89
CA LYS A 237 5.55 0.87 7.28
C LYS A 237 4.23 1.64 7.41
N ALA A 238 3.53 1.36 8.50
CA ALA A 238 2.34 2.11 8.87
C ALA A 238 2.69 3.59 9.13
N SER A 239 1.67 4.43 8.99
CA SER A 239 1.77 5.84 9.34
C SER A 239 0.41 6.50 9.46
N TYR A 240 0.37 7.57 10.23
CA TYR A 240 -0.68 8.58 10.15
C TYR A 240 -0.18 9.79 9.34
N ASN A 241 -0.99 10.22 8.37
CA ASN A 241 -0.73 11.41 7.57
C ASN A 241 -2.03 12.20 7.41
N ASN A 242 -2.13 13.28 8.19
CA ASN A 242 -3.09 14.36 7.95
C ASN A 242 -4.55 13.90 7.75
N GLY A 243 -5.03 13.03 8.63
CA GLY A 243 -6.39 12.49 8.56
C GLY A 243 -6.47 11.07 7.98
N ILE A 244 -5.33 10.48 7.59
CA ILE A 244 -5.26 9.16 6.96
C ILE A 244 -4.34 8.26 7.77
N ILE A 245 -4.89 7.19 8.34
CA ILE A 245 -4.13 6.06 8.86
C ILE A 245 -3.84 5.12 7.68
N GLN A 246 -2.58 4.78 7.44
CA GLN A 246 -2.18 3.69 6.55
C GLN A 246 -1.67 2.50 7.36
N LEU A 247 -2.18 1.32 7.05
CA LEU A 247 -1.76 0.06 7.67
C LEU A 247 -1.39 -0.97 6.59
N PRO A 248 -0.34 -1.79 6.81
CA PRO A 248 -0.08 -2.93 5.95
C PRO A 248 -1.21 -3.97 6.05
N GLU A 249 -1.36 -4.80 5.02
CA GLU A 249 -2.45 -5.79 4.91
C GLU A 249 -2.53 -6.84 6.03
N ARG A 250 -1.52 -6.91 6.90
CA ARG A 250 -1.43 -7.83 8.04
C ARG A 250 -1.25 -7.11 9.38
N ALA A 251 -1.60 -5.83 9.44
CA ALA A 251 -1.48 -5.04 10.66
C ALA A 251 -2.31 -5.64 11.81
N GLU A 252 -1.74 -5.64 13.01
CA GLU A 252 -2.40 -6.08 14.24
C GLU A 252 -3.08 -4.89 14.94
N LEU A 253 -4.00 -5.18 15.88
CA LEU A 253 -4.71 -4.14 16.63
C LEU A 253 -3.75 -3.19 17.36
N SER A 254 -2.63 -3.69 17.88
CA SER A 254 -1.59 -2.89 18.55
C SER A 254 -1.03 -1.79 17.65
N LEU A 255 -0.78 -2.10 16.37
CA LEU A 255 -0.31 -1.13 15.38
C LEU A 255 -1.41 -0.14 14.99
N LEU A 256 -2.66 -0.60 14.79
CA LEU A 256 -3.79 0.31 14.56
C LEU A 256 -3.96 1.28 15.73
N ARG A 257 -3.87 0.79 16.97
CA ARG A 257 -3.98 1.60 18.19
C ARG A 257 -2.91 2.68 18.25
N HIS A 258 -1.67 2.34 17.92
CA HIS A 258 -0.56 3.29 17.83
C HIS A 258 -0.86 4.40 16.82
N GLU A 259 -1.16 4.04 15.56
CA GLU A 259 -1.43 5.04 14.52
C GLU A 259 -2.70 5.86 14.79
N PHE A 260 -3.68 5.27 15.45
CA PHE A 260 -4.90 5.94 15.88
C PHE A 260 -4.63 7.08 16.87
N LEU A 261 -3.63 6.94 17.76
CA LEU A 261 -3.29 8.00 18.72
C LEU A 261 -2.73 9.25 18.02
N HIS A 262 -2.10 9.11 16.87
CA HIS A 262 -1.62 10.26 16.09
C HIS A 262 -2.75 11.15 15.54
N ILE A 263 -3.98 10.65 15.40
CA ILE A 263 -5.17 11.49 15.13
C ILE A 263 -5.29 12.60 16.19
N PHE A 264 -4.96 12.26 17.44
CA PHE A 264 -5.04 13.13 18.60
C PHE A 264 -3.72 13.84 18.89
N ARG A 265 -2.81 13.91 17.91
CA ARG A 265 -1.48 14.55 18.01
C ARG A 265 -0.58 13.96 19.09
N PHE A 266 -0.78 12.69 19.46
CA PHE A 266 0.22 11.97 20.25
C PHE A 266 1.49 11.84 19.45
N MET A 267 2.63 11.97 20.12
CA MET A 267 3.95 11.88 19.53
C MET A 267 4.57 10.53 19.85
N ASP A 268 5.34 10.01 18.91
CA ASP A 268 6.20 8.86 19.18
C ASP A 268 7.17 9.16 20.31
N GLU A 269 7.35 8.20 21.22
CA GLU A 269 8.28 8.30 22.35
C GLU A 269 9.68 7.77 22.00
N TYR A 270 9.83 7.11 20.84
CA TYR A 270 11.13 6.74 20.28
C TYR A 270 11.75 7.90 19.48
N ALA A 271 13.04 7.76 19.14
CA ALA A 271 13.79 8.78 18.40
C ALA A 271 13.16 9.13 17.05
N LEU A 272 12.68 10.37 16.92
CA LEU A 272 12.19 10.88 15.64
C LEU A 272 13.35 11.16 14.67
N PRO A 273 13.14 11.02 13.35
CA PRO A 273 14.08 11.51 12.36
C PRO A 273 14.37 13.00 12.56
N ALA A 274 15.61 13.44 12.27
CA ALA A 274 16.08 14.80 12.56
C ALA A 274 15.16 15.91 12.00
N ALA A 275 14.61 15.72 10.79
CA ALA A 275 13.68 16.68 10.20
C ALA A 275 12.38 16.82 11.01
N ALA A 276 11.75 15.70 11.41
CA ALA A 276 10.56 15.76 12.26
C ALA A 276 10.89 16.30 13.65
N ALA A 277 11.99 15.88 14.27
CA ALA A 277 12.41 16.41 15.56
C ALA A 277 12.58 17.94 15.52
N ALA A 278 13.18 18.49 14.46
CA ALA A 278 13.33 19.93 14.30
C ALA A 278 11.98 20.68 14.19
N GLU A 279 10.96 20.03 13.63
CA GLU A 279 9.63 20.63 13.46
C GLU A 279 8.82 20.58 14.76
N VAL A 280 8.82 19.45 15.46
CA VAL A 280 7.90 19.17 16.57
C VAL A 280 8.51 19.45 17.95
N CYS A 281 9.83 19.36 18.10
CA CYS A 281 10.50 19.60 19.38
C CYS A 281 10.72 21.10 19.57
N GLN A 282 9.64 21.86 19.75
CA GLN A 282 9.68 23.29 20.02
C GLN A 282 9.08 23.61 21.40
N PRO A 283 9.68 24.52 22.20
CA PRO A 283 9.24 24.78 23.58
C PRO A 283 7.86 25.44 23.72
N ASP A 284 7.26 25.92 22.64
CA ASP A 284 5.92 26.50 22.60
C ASP A 284 4.84 25.47 22.18
N GLN A 285 5.25 24.30 21.70
CA GLN A 285 4.32 23.23 21.34
C GLN A 285 3.95 22.41 22.57
N ILE A 286 2.66 22.12 22.70
CA ILE A 286 2.09 21.29 23.77
C ILE A 286 1.47 20.07 23.10
N TYR A 287 1.99 18.88 23.44
CA TYR A 287 1.46 17.61 22.99
C TYR A 287 0.68 16.92 24.11
N PRO A 288 -0.18 15.93 23.80
CA PRO A 288 -0.94 15.22 24.82
C PRO A 288 -0.07 14.31 25.69
N ASN A 289 0.92 13.60 25.11
CA ASN A 289 1.69 12.60 25.84
C ASN A 289 3.12 13.01 26.20
N ILE A 290 3.64 14.11 25.63
CA ILE A 290 5.01 14.55 25.88
C ILE A 290 5.11 16.04 26.25
N LEU A 291 6.09 16.35 27.09
CA LEU A 291 6.58 17.69 27.39
C LEU A 291 7.95 17.91 26.76
N ILE A 292 8.13 19.02 26.03
CA ILE A 292 9.42 19.47 25.51
C ILE A 292 10.10 20.32 26.59
N GLY A 293 10.72 19.64 27.55
CA GLY A 293 11.35 20.22 28.73
C GLY A 293 10.40 20.37 29.93
N LYS A 294 10.95 20.19 31.14
CA LYS A 294 10.17 20.20 32.40
C LYS A 294 9.48 21.53 32.69
N GLN A 295 9.99 22.63 32.14
CA GLN A 295 9.41 23.97 32.29
C GLN A 295 8.01 24.10 31.68
N GLN A 296 7.62 23.21 30.75
CA GLN A 296 6.29 23.22 30.14
C GLN A 296 5.18 22.71 31.06
N LEU A 297 5.49 22.10 32.20
CA LEU A 297 4.49 21.43 33.05
C LEU A 297 3.31 22.33 33.44
N ALA A 298 3.57 23.59 33.78
CA ALA A 298 2.51 24.54 34.13
C ALA A 298 1.59 24.85 32.93
N ALA A 299 2.16 25.05 31.74
CA ALA A 299 1.40 25.31 30.52
C ALA A 299 0.60 24.07 30.08
N TYR A 300 1.19 22.88 30.21
CA TYR A 300 0.50 21.61 29.97
C TYR A 300 -0.71 21.45 30.89
N GLN A 301 -0.54 21.69 32.19
CA GLN A 301 -1.63 21.61 33.17
C GLN A 301 -2.74 22.62 32.87
N GLN A 302 -2.40 23.82 32.39
CA GLN A 302 -3.39 24.81 31.94
C GLN A 302 -4.14 24.34 30.69
N HIS A 303 -3.46 23.66 29.76
CA HIS A 303 -4.05 23.22 28.50
C HIS A 303 -4.93 21.96 28.65
N TRP A 304 -4.39 20.92 29.29
CA TRP A 304 -5.05 19.61 29.41
C TRP A 304 -5.82 19.44 30.72
N GLY A 305 -5.53 20.26 31.73
CA GLY A 305 -6.19 20.20 33.03
C GLY A 305 -5.54 19.17 33.95
N ARG A 306 -6.23 18.06 34.21
CA ARG A 306 -5.81 17.08 35.24
C ARG A 306 -4.56 16.31 34.79
N LEU A 307 -3.57 16.28 35.67
CA LEU A 307 -2.36 15.46 35.56
C LEU A 307 -2.68 13.99 35.96
N PRO A 308 -1.89 13.01 35.52
CA PRO A 308 -2.11 11.62 35.94
C PRO A 308 -2.02 11.49 37.47
N ASP A 309 -2.74 10.51 38.03
CA ASP A 309 -2.80 10.31 39.49
C ASP A 309 -1.42 10.02 40.10
N VAL A 310 -0.59 9.28 39.34
CA VAL A 310 0.84 9.12 39.60
C VAL A 310 1.57 9.78 38.44
N MET A 311 2.16 10.94 38.70
CA MET A 311 2.92 11.69 37.71
C MET A 311 4.42 11.46 37.90
N GLU A 312 5.08 11.00 36.85
CA GLU A 312 6.52 10.90 36.77
C GLU A 312 7.00 11.41 35.42
N LEU A 313 7.88 12.41 35.43
CA LEU A 313 8.46 12.94 34.20
C LEU A 313 9.63 12.07 33.76
N THR A 314 9.34 11.10 32.89
CA THR A 314 10.32 10.13 32.39
C THR A 314 10.91 10.62 31.07
N PRO A 315 12.24 10.73 30.95
CA PRO A 315 12.86 11.15 29.69
C PRO A 315 12.60 10.11 28.59
N VAL A 316 12.30 10.59 27.38
CA VAL A 316 12.09 9.77 26.19
C VAL A 316 12.87 10.32 25.00
N ASP A 317 13.08 9.50 23.98
CA ASP A 317 13.99 9.79 22.88
C ASP A 317 13.37 10.60 21.75
N THR A 318 12.07 10.95 21.81
CA THR A 318 11.36 11.74 20.79
C THR A 318 12.19 12.87 20.20
N CYS A 319 12.90 13.61 21.06
CA CYS A 319 13.64 14.81 20.71
C CYS A 319 15.17 14.64 20.70
N LEU A 320 15.66 13.40 20.58
CA LEU A 320 17.09 13.05 20.57
C LEU A 320 17.92 13.87 19.57
N HIS A 321 17.35 14.19 18.41
CA HIS A 321 18.00 14.98 17.36
C HIS A 321 17.75 16.49 17.46
N SER A 322 17.32 16.99 18.62
CA SER A 322 17.05 18.40 18.90
C SER A 322 17.82 18.85 20.15
N PRO A 323 17.93 20.17 20.45
CA PRO A 323 18.54 20.63 21.68
C PRO A 323 17.66 20.44 22.94
N TYR A 324 16.45 19.88 22.79
CA TYR A 324 15.47 19.75 23.88
C TYR A 324 15.28 18.30 24.31
N GLN A 325 15.05 18.09 25.61
CA GLN A 325 14.68 16.80 26.16
C GLN A 325 13.15 16.66 26.21
N ALA A 326 12.62 15.59 25.61
CA ALA A 326 11.22 15.22 25.75
C ALA A 326 11.01 14.38 27.03
N TYR A 327 9.85 14.55 27.67
CA TYR A 327 9.43 13.75 28.82
C TYR A 327 8.00 13.26 28.63
N ARG A 328 7.75 11.97 28.81
CA ARG A 328 6.38 11.49 29.05
C ARG A 328 5.96 11.76 30.49
N LEU A 329 4.66 11.77 30.76
CA LEU A 329 4.10 12.12 32.08
C LEU A 329 3.88 10.92 33.02
N ILE A 330 4.28 9.72 32.58
CA ILE A 330 4.15 8.44 33.30
C ILE A 330 5.50 7.70 33.34
N ALA A 331 5.67 6.78 34.27
CA ALA A 331 6.92 6.01 34.43
C ALA A 331 7.10 4.96 33.32
N GLU A 332 6.04 4.21 33.04
CA GLU A 332 6.05 3.01 32.21
C GLU A 332 6.24 3.24 30.71
N SER A 333 6.96 2.32 30.07
CA SER A 333 6.99 2.19 28.61
C SER A 333 5.63 1.74 28.10
N ASN A 334 5.25 2.26 26.93
CA ASN A 334 3.87 2.15 26.43
C ASN A 334 3.81 2.11 24.90
N SER A 335 2.59 2.04 24.35
CA SER A 335 2.32 1.93 22.92
C SER A 335 2.89 3.04 22.04
N MET A 336 3.25 4.21 22.58
CA MET A 336 3.90 5.28 21.82
C MET A 336 5.42 5.13 21.73
N GLU A 337 6.03 4.31 22.59
CA GLU A 337 7.45 3.95 22.52
C GLU A 337 7.64 2.66 21.70
N PHE A 338 6.85 1.64 22.02
CA PHE A 338 6.81 0.36 21.31
C PHE A 338 5.35 -0.03 21.10
N TYR A 339 4.88 -0.05 19.85
CA TYR A 339 3.45 -0.19 19.53
C TYR A 339 2.78 -1.45 20.12
N GLN A 340 3.56 -2.51 20.40
CA GLN A 340 3.08 -3.75 21.00
C GLN A 340 2.71 -3.61 22.49
N LEU A 341 3.25 -2.62 23.19
CA LEU A 341 2.97 -2.41 24.61
C LEU A 341 1.57 -1.86 24.84
N ASP A 342 1.12 -1.97 26.08
CA ASP A 342 -0.21 -1.56 26.50
C ASP A 342 -0.43 -0.04 26.36
N LEU A 343 -1.70 0.32 26.21
CA LEU A 343 -2.15 1.71 26.17
C LEU A 343 -2.42 2.20 27.59
N PRO A 344 -1.75 3.25 28.08
CA PRO A 344 -1.96 3.76 29.42
C PRO A 344 -3.37 4.35 29.56
N ASP A 345 -4.01 4.13 30.72
CA ASP A 345 -5.34 4.68 31.01
C ASP A 345 -5.37 6.22 30.92
N TYR A 346 -4.26 6.88 31.27
CA TYR A 346 -4.13 8.33 31.11
C TYR A 346 -4.26 8.76 29.64
N TYR A 347 -3.71 7.99 28.70
CA TYR A 347 -3.78 8.31 27.28
C TYR A 347 -5.21 8.15 26.76
N VAL A 348 -5.94 7.12 27.23
CA VAL A 348 -7.37 6.94 26.95
C VAL A 348 -8.19 8.15 27.43
N GLN A 349 -7.87 8.70 28.61
CA GLN A 349 -8.55 9.89 29.14
C GLN A 349 -8.31 11.12 28.28
N LEU A 350 -7.07 11.35 27.84
CA LEU A 350 -6.70 12.45 26.94
C LEU A 350 -7.41 12.33 25.58
N VAL A 351 -7.50 11.11 25.01
CA VAL A 351 -8.27 10.85 23.79
C VAL A 351 -9.75 11.21 23.99
N LYS A 352 -10.37 10.76 25.09
CA LYS A 352 -11.78 11.10 25.42
C LYS A 352 -12.00 12.61 25.59
N GLN A 353 -11.00 13.34 26.09
CA GLN A 353 -11.07 14.80 26.19
C GLN A 353 -11.00 15.47 24.81
N GLN A 354 -10.11 15.00 23.92
CA GLN A 354 -9.96 15.54 22.57
C GLN A 354 -11.14 15.22 21.66
N LEU A 355 -11.78 14.05 21.81
CA LEU A 355 -12.99 13.70 21.05
C LEU A 355 -14.15 14.69 21.25
N LYS A 356 -14.16 15.42 22.37
CA LYS A 356 -15.14 16.49 22.65
C LYS A 356 -14.80 17.83 22.00
N ARG A 357 -13.64 17.91 21.32
CA ARG A 357 -13.03 19.13 20.77
C ARG A 357 -12.73 18.96 19.28
N PRO A 358 -13.77 18.92 18.42
CA PRO A 358 -13.60 18.69 16.99
C PRO A 358 -12.68 19.72 16.33
N GLU A 359 -12.52 20.92 16.90
CA GLU A 359 -11.60 21.95 16.41
C GLU A 359 -10.11 21.55 16.47
N LEU A 360 -9.77 20.55 17.29
CA LEU A 360 -8.41 20.01 17.39
C LEU A 360 -8.15 18.85 16.45
N LEU A 361 -9.19 18.25 15.87
CA LEU A 361 -9.10 17.09 15.02
C LEU A 361 -9.10 17.54 13.58
N MET A 362 -7.96 17.42 12.89
CA MET A 362 -7.91 17.79 11.49
C MET A 362 -8.70 16.77 10.66
N PRO A 363 -9.77 17.18 9.96
CA PRO A 363 -10.54 16.29 9.14
C PRO A 363 -9.80 16.02 7.82
N VAL A 364 -9.88 14.79 7.31
CA VAL A 364 -9.22 14.37 6.07
C VAL A 364 -9.63 15.22 4.87
N GLN A 365 -10.83 15.81 4.90
CA GLN A 365 -11.32 16.78 3.91
C GLN A 365 -10.35 17.95 3.73
N TYR A 366 -9.76 18.47 4.81
CA TYR A 366 -8.83 19.59 4.72
C TYR A 366 -7.56 19.20 3.95
N TYR A 367 -7.03 18.00 4.24
CA TYR A 367 -5.87 17.46 3.52
C TYR A 367 -6.19 17.14 2.06
N LEU A 368 -7.34 16.52 1.78
CA LEU A 368 -7.77 16.25 0.42
C LEU A 368 -8.08 17.52 -0.36
N ALA A 369 -8.53 18.60 0.29
CA ALA A 369 -8.66 19.90 -0.36
C ALA A 369 -7.29 20.39 -0.85
N TYR A 370 -6.26 20.33 0.00
CA TYR A 370 -4.90 20.67 -0.42
C TYR A 370 -4.44 19.85 -1.63
N LYS A 371 -4.71 18.54 -1.65
CA LYS A 371 -4.44 17.69 -2.82
C LYS A 371 -5.23 18.15 -4.05
N ALA A 372 -6.54 18.38 -3.91
CA ALA A 372 -7.38 18.89 -4.98
C ALA A 372 -6.82 20.20 -5.59
N ARG A 373 -6.30 21.11 -4.75
CA ARG A 373 -5.67 22.36 -5.20
C ARG A 373 -4.43 22.12 -6.04
N ILE A 374 -3.54 21.21 -5.63
CA ILE A 374 -2.32 20.84 -6.40
C ILE A 374 -2.70 20.28 -7.77
N HIS A 375 -3.79 19.52 -7.86
CA HIS A 375 -4.27 18.91 -9.09
C HIS A 375 -5.20 19.80 -9.92
N GLY A 376 -5.41 21.06 -9.55
CA GLY A 376 -6.27 21.98 -10.28
C GLY A 376 -7.78 21.67 -10.19
N LEU A 377 -8.19 20.85 -9.22
CA LEU A 377 -9.59 20.44 -9.01
C LEU A 377 -10.30 21.48 -8.12
N GLU A 378 -10.58 22.65 -8.68
CA GLU A 378 -11.10 23.80 -7.92
C GLU A 378 -12.46 23.56 -7.26
N ALA A 379 -13.39 22.90 -7.96
CA ALA A 379 -14.70 22.57 -7.40
C ALA A 379 -14.59 21.65 -6.18
N ASP A 380 -13.66 20.69 -6.24
CA ASP A 380 -13.40 19.75 -5.15
C ASP A 380 -12.72 20.44 -3.97
N TRP A 381 -11.77 21.34 -4.23
CA TRP A 381 -11.18 22.17 -3.19
C TRP A 381 -12.25 22.93 -2.40
N TRP A 382 -13.13 23.67 -3.08
CA TRP A 382 -14.19 24.44 -2.41
C TRP A 382 -15.10 23.52 -1.58
N ARG A 383 -15.54 22.41 -2.17
CA ARG A 383 -16.44 21.47 -1.49
C ARG A 383 -15.79 20.85 -0.26
N LEU A 384 -14.54 20.41 -0.37
CA LEU A 384 -13.82 19.78 0.74
C LEU A 384 -13.51 20.77 1.86
N MET A 385 -13.14 22.01 1.54
CA MET A 385 -12.94 23.06 2.54
C MET A 385 -14.24 23.36 3.30
N GLN A 386 -15.38 23.44 2.61
CA GLN A 386 -16.68 23.63 3.26
C GLN A 386 -17.04 22.47 4.19
N LEU A 387 -16.75 21.23 3.78
CA LEU A 387 -16.97 20.07 4.64
C LEU A 387 -16.05 20.10 5.87
N ALA A 388 -14.78 20.48 5.72
CA ALA A 388 -13.86 20.64 6.84
C ALA A 388 -14.33 21.73 7.83
N GLU A 389 -14.85 22.86 7.33
CA GLU A 389 -15.46 23.90 8.16
C GLU A 389 -16.71 23.39 8.89
N GLN A 390 -17.59 22.65 8.21
CA GLN A 390 -18.79 22.05 8.83
C GLN A 390 -18.45 21.04 9.94
N LEU A 391 -17.29 20.39 9.84
CA LEU A 391 -16.73 19.53 10.88
C LEU A 391 -16.06 20.32 12.02
N GLY A 392 -16.08 21.66 11.98
CA GLY A 392 -15.59 22.54 13.03
C GLY A 392 -14.11 22.89 12.93
N TYR A 393 -13.44 22.61 11.80
CA TYR A 393 -12.01 22.84 11.66
C TYR A 393 -11.69 24.33 11.37
N PRO A 394 -11.01 25.06 12.28
CA PRO A 394 -10.89 26.53 12.19
C PRO A 394 -10.12 27.02 10.98
N ASP A 395 -9.10 26.28 10.53
CA ASP A 395 -8.24 26.70 9.42
C ASP A 395 -8.98 26.64 8.08
N ALA A 396 -9.96 25.73 7.95
CA ALA A 396 -10.86 25.73 6.81
C ALA A 396 -11.71 27.00 6.77
N SER A 397 -12.33 27.37 7.91
CA SER A 397 -13.14 28.59 8.02
C SER A 397 -12.33 29.86 7.73
N ARG A 398 -11.11 29.93 8.26
CA ARG A 398 -10.18 31.04 8.01
C ARG A 398 -9.88 31.21 6.53
N LEU A 399 -9.53 30.14 5.83
CA LEU A 399 -9.21 30.19 4.40
C LEU A 399 -10.44 30.50 3.53
N LEU A 400 -11.63 29.98 3.89
CA LEU A 400 -12.88 30.30 3.18
C LEU A 400 -13.30 31.77 3.36
N SER A 401 -12.97 32.38 4.51
CA SER A 401 -13.27 33.80 4.78
C SER A 401 -12.42 34.78 3.96
N GLN A 402 -11.25 34.33 3.48
CA GLN A 402 -10.33 35.12 2.67
C GLN A 402 -10.74 35.04 1.18
N ARG A 403 -11.84 35.73 0.83
CA ARG A 403 -12.48 35.72 -0.51
C ARG A 403 -11.59 36.12 -1.70
N ASP A 404 -10.35 36.60 -1.47
CA ASP A 404 -9.47 37.19 -2.50
C ASP A 404 -8.21 36.36 -2.82
N LEU A 405 -8.16 35.07 -2.49
CA LEU A 405 -7.05 34.21 -2.92
C LEU A 405 -7.12 33.93 -4.44
N THR A 406 -6.62 34.89 -5.21
CA THR A 406 -6.03 34.66 -6.53
C THR A 406 -5.09 33.45 -6.44
N PRO A 407 -4.96 32.63 -7.50
CA PRO A 407 -4.14 31.42 -7.51
C PRO A 407 -2.66 31.81 -7.40
N THR A 408 -2.23 32.08 -6.17
CA THR A 408 -0.85 32.23 -5.79
C THR A 408 -0.56 31.20 -4.70
N ALA A 409 0.71 30.77 -4.71
CA ALA A 409 1.28 29.58 -4.11
C ALA A 409 0.60 29.04 -2.84
N PRO A 410 0.62 27.70 -2.65
CA PRO A 410 0.05 27.06 -1.48
C PRO A 410 0.54 27.75 -0.20
N VAL A 411 -0.39 28.10 0.69
CA VAL A 411 -0.07 28.23 2.12
C VAL A 411 0.58 26.90 2.51
N PRO A 412 1.76 26.89 3.14
CA PRO A 412 2.36 25.65 3.59
C PRO A 412 1.36 25.02 4.54
N VAL A 413 0.70 23.94 4.08
CA VAL A 413 0.33 22.87 4.98
C VAL A 413 1.66 22.54 5.64
N VAL A 414 1.70 22.69 6.96
CA VAL A 414 2.80 22.14 7.74
C VAL A 414 2.75 20.64 7.46
N ASP A 415 3.55 20.26 6.48
CA ASP A 415 3.72 18.91 6.06
C ASP A 415 4.48 18.28 7.21
N HIS A 416 3.78 17.58 8.09
CA HIS A 416 4.36 16.74 9.13
C HIS A 416 5.10 15.54 8.49
N ARG A 417 5.92 15.81 7.47
CA ARG A 417 6.78 14.89 6.75
C ARG A 417 8.15 14.93 7.39
N PRO A 418 8.54 13.89 8.15
CA PRO A 418 9.90 13.43 8.10
C PRO A 418 10.07 12.62 6.81
N ASP A 419 10.58 13.25 5.75
CA ASP A 419 11.28 12.49 4.71
C ASP A 419 12.73 12.25 5.17
N SER A 420 13.17 11.00 4.99
CA SER A 420 14.54 10.47 5.10
C SER A 420 15.16 10.22 6.49
N ALA A 421 14.96 9.03 7.03
CA ALA A 421 16.04 8.15 7.50
C ALA A 421 15.48 6.76 7.81
N ALA A 422 16.10 5.72 7.25
CA ALA A 422 15.82 4.33 7.58
C ALA A 422 16.08 4.07 9.08
N PRO A 423 15.27 3.24 9.76
CA PRO A 423 15.69 2.68 11.04
C PRO A 423 16.87 1.75 10.79
N ALA A 424 17.95 1.99 11.52
CA ALA A 424 19.03 1.04 11.65
C ALA A 424 18.46 -0.32 12.09
N ALA A 425 18.88 -1.36 11.38
CA ALA A 425 18.65 -2.73 11.77
C ALA A 425 19.11 -2.96 13.22
N LEU A 426 18.20 -3.42 14.07
CA LEU A 426 18.56 -4.14 15.28
C LEU A 426 19.00 -5.53 14.82
N SER A 427 20.31 -5.73 14.69
CA SER A 427 20.93 -7.04 14.81
C SER A 427 20.98 -7.44 16.29
N ASP A 428 20.79 -8.74 16.52
CA ASP A 428 20.94 -9.47 17.80
C ASP A 428 21.87 -8.87 18.87
#